data_AF-A0A959C2U7-F1
#
_entry.id   AF-A0A959C2U7-F1
#
_cell.length_a   1.000
_cell.length_b   1.000
_cell.length_c   1.000
_cell.angle_alpha   90.00
_cell.angle_beta   90.00
_cell.angle_gamma   90.00
#
_symmetry.space_group_name_H-M   'P 1'
#
loop_
_entity.id
_entity.type
_entity.pdbx_description
1 polymer ?
#
loop_
_entity_poly.entity_id
_entity_poly.type
_entity_poly.pdbx_seq_one_letter_code
_entity_poly.pdbx_strand_id
1 'polypeptide(L)'
;SLSDMRTLMHESGHAVHSFLTRQFKLKSAKRVPSEVAELAAMTMELLTMEHWGVFFPDEGQLRRAKIAQLEYVLKVLPWIATIDKFQHWLYSKPDHSREERQENWMAIMQEFNSTLIDHTNLEKYAAHLWHKQLHIFEVPFYYIEYGMAQLGAIAIWKQYRENPRQAIRNYYNALSLGYTRNIREIYEAAGIEFNFSREYVSQLGAFVKGELDALL
;
A
#
# COMPACT_ATOMS: atom_id res chain seq x y z
N SER A 1 -14.38 11.03 -8.93
CA SER A 1 -14.75 9.82 -8.16
C SER A 1 -13.78 9.63 -6.99
N LEU A 2 -14.01 8.69 -6.06
CA LEU A 2 -13.00 8.33 -5.04
C LEU A 2 -11.72 7.82 -5.70
N SER A 3 -11.83 7.03 -6.77
CA SER A 3 -10.67 6.53 -7.52
C SER A 3 -9.82 7.69 -8.04
N ASP A 4 -10.44 8.71 -8.65
CA ASP A 4 -9.72 9.87 -9.19
C ASP A 4 -9.03 10.66 -8.08
N MET A 5 -9.70 10.85 -6.93
CA MET A 5 -9.11 11.53 -5.78
C MET A 5 -7.90 10.77 -5.24
N ARG A 6 -8.03 9.45 -5.07
CA ARG A 6 -6.92 8.60 -4.61
C ARG A 6 -5.75 8.66 -5.57
N THR A 7 -5.98 8.49 -6.88
CA THR A 7 -4.93 8.60 -7.90
C THR A 7 -4.27 9.97 -7.90
N LEU A 8 -5.04 11.06 -7.80
CA LEU A 8 -4.47 12.41 -7.74
C LEU A 8 -3.55 12.58 -6.52
N MET A 9 -3.98 12.11 -5.34
CA MET A 9 -3.18 12.23 -4.12
C MET A 9 -1.95 11.30 -4.16
N HIS A 10 -2.10 10.09 -4.71
CA HIS A 10 -1.02 9.14 -4.92
C HIS A 10 0.11 9.77 -5.76
N GLU A 11 -0.22 10.26 -6.96
CA GLU A 11 0.74 10.91 -7.85
C GLU A 11 1.29 12.22 -7.25
N SER A 12 0.48 12.93 -6.44
CA SER A 12 0.96 14.12 -5.73
C SER A 12 2.05 13.79 -4.70
N GLY A 13 1.98 12.63 -4.04
CA GLY A 13 3.05 12.15 -3.16
C GLY A 13 4.35 11.88 -3.92
N HIS A 14 4.27 11.22 -5.09
CA HIS A 14 5.43 11.07 -5.98
C HIS A 14 6.00 12.41 -6.47
N ALA A 15 5.13 13.37 -6.80
CA ALA A 15 5.53 14.71 -7.23
C ALA A 15 6.25 15.47 -6.10
N VAL A 16 5.75 15.41 -4.87
CA VAL A 16 6.41 15.99 -3.69
C VAL A 16 7.78 15.35 -3.48
N HIS A 17 7.89 14.03 -3.55
CA HIS A 17 9.17 13.33 -3.40
C HIS A 17 10.18 13.77 -4.49
N SER A 18 9.72 13.86 -5.75
CA SER A 18 10.52 14.34 -6.87
C SER A 18 10.99 15.78 -6.68
N PHE A 19 10.14 16.64 -6.12
CA PHE A 19 10.46 18.03 -5.83
C PHE A 19 11.51 18.16 -4.71
N LEU A 20 11.38 17.34 -3.65
CA LEU A 20 12.28 17.33 -2.49
C LEU A 20 13.66 16.73 -2.79
N THR A 21 13.77 15.88 -3.81
CA THR A 21 15.05 15.26 -4.20
C THR A 21 15.73 15.99 -5.37
N ARG A 22 15.11 17.05 -5.91
CA ARG A 22 15.60 17.72 -7.14
C ARG A 22 17.00 18.29 -6.99
N GLN A 23 17.39 18.75 -5.80
CA GLN A 23 18.70 19.35 -5.56
C GLN A 23 19.87 18.36 -5.69
N PHE A 24 19.62 17.05 -5.66
CA PHE A 24 20.70 16.08 -5.81
C PHE A 24 21.33 16.19 -7.21
N LYS A 25 22.67 16.31 -7.25
CA LYS A 25 23.41 16.37 -8.51
C LYS A 25 23.44 15.03 -9.23
N LEU A 26 23.58 13.94 -8.45
CA LEU A 26 23.61 12.58 -8.98
C LEU A 26 22.20 12.07 -9.24
N LYS A 27 21.96 11.53 -10.43
CA LYS A 27 20.67 10.90 -10.79
C LYS A 27 20.37 9.67 -9.94
N SER A 28 21.39 8.92 -9.52
CA SER A 28 21.22 7.75 -8.66
C SER A 28 20.59 8.10 -7.32
N ALA A 29 20.96 9.22 -6.70
CA ALA A 29 20.38 9.70 -5.45
C ALA A 29 18.89 10.09 -5.56
N LYS A 30 18.33 10.18 -6.78
CA LYS A 30 16.91 10.45 -7.03
C LYS A 30 16.10 9.18 -7.31
N ARG A 31 16.77 8.05 -7.57
CA ARG A 31 16.14 6.77 -7.92
C ARG A 31 16.03 5.91 -6.68
N VAL A 32 15.00 6.17 -5.88
CA VAL A 32 14.72 5.37 -4.68
C VAL A 32 14.20 3.98 -5.06
N PRO A 33 14.34 2.99 -4.16
CA PRO A 33 13.59 1.74 -4.25
C PRO A 33 12.09 2.04 -4.24
N SER A 34 11.30 1.19 -4.88
CA SER A 34 9.91 1.54 -5.11
C SER A 34 9.05 1.45 -3.86
N GLU A 35 9.44 0.64 -2.88
CA GLU A 35 8.87 0.73 -1.53
C GLU A 35 8.86 2.20 -1.03
N VAL A 36 10.00 2.91 -1.11
CA VAL A 36 10.10 4.30 -0.64
C VAL A 36 9.29 5.25 -1.54
N ALA A 37 9.24 4.97 -2.85
CA ALA A 37 8.42 5.73 -3.77
C ALA A 37 6.94 5.62 -3.42
N GLU A 38 6.47 4.41 -3.14
CA GLU A 38 5.09 4.09 -2.74
C GLU A 38 4.78 4.59 -1.33
N LEU A 39 5.73 4.56 -0.39
CA LEU A 39 5.58 5.18 0.93
C LEU A 39 5.23 6.67 0.77
N ALA A 40 5.88 7.37 -0.17
CA ALA A 40 5.56 8.76 -0.46
C ALA A 40 4.11 8.94 -0.93
N ALA A 41 3.68 8.12 -1.88
CA ALA A 41 2.36 8.21 -2.52
C ALA A 41 1.22 7.80 -1.59
N MET A 42 1.30 6.59 -1.02
CA MET A 42 0.26 6.03 -0.15
C MET A 42 0.08 6.83 1.13
N THR A 43 1.15 7.43 1.66
CA THR A 43 1.04 8.36 2.80
C THR A 43 0.23 9.59 2.42
N MET A 44 0.45 10.18 1.24
CA MET A 44 -0.28 11.36 0.79
C MET A 44 -1.79 11.08 0.66
N GLU A 45 -2.18 9.88 0.22
CA GLU A 45 -3.59 9.47 0.20
C GLU A 45 -4.25 9.57 1.58
N LEU A 46 -3.57 9.07 2.63
CA LEU A 46 -4.11 9.04 3.99
C LEU A 46 -4.05 10.40 4.69
N LEU A 47 -2.93 11.13 4.56
CA LEU A 47 -2.77 12.44 5.21
C LEU A 47 -3.81 13.44 4.73
N THR A 48 -4.18 13.38 3.45
CA THR A 48 -5.11 14.34 2.84
C THR A 48 -6.58 14.03 3.12
N MET A 49 -6.92 12.88 3.71
CA MET A 49 -8.30 12.48 3.97
C MET A 49 -9.09 13.52 4.78
N GLU A 50 -8.47 14.25 5.71
CA GLU A 50 -9.17 15.30 6.47
C GLU A 50 -9.52 16.53 5.62
N HIS A 51 -8.88 16.71 4.48
CA HIS A 51 -9.09 17.82 3.54
C HIS A 51 -9.97 17.45 2.34
N TRP A 52 -10.40 16.20 2.23
CA TRP A 52 -11.22 15.72 1.11
C TRP A 52 -12.59 16.41 0.99
N GLY A 53 -13.04 17.15 2.01
CA GLY A 53 -14.28 17.94 1.95
C GLY A 53 -14.27 19.01 0.86
N VAL A 54 -13.09 19.44 0.39
CA VAL A 54 -12.97 20.37 -0.76
C VAL A 54 -13.45 19.71 -2.07
N PHE A 55 -13.33 18.39 -2.18
CA PHE A 55 -13.73 17.63 -3.37
C PHE A 55 -15.07 16.92 -3.20
N PHE A 56 -15.39 16.50 -1.98
CA PHE A 56 -16.67 15.92 -1.60
C PHE A 56 -17.43 16.91 -0.69
N PRO A 57 -18.11 17.91 -1.26
CA PRO A 57 -18.82 18.91 -0.46
C PRO A 57 -20.05 18.34 0.27
N ASP A 58 -20.60 17.21 -0.20
CA ASP A 58 -21.63 16.45 0.49
C ASP A 58 -21.01 15.60 1.61
N GLU A 59 -21.44 15.82 2.85
CA GLU A 59 -20.91 15.11 4.03
C GLU A 59 -21.12 13.60 3.94
N GLY A 60 -22.24 13.15 3.37
CA GLY A 60 -22.54 11.73 3.16
C GLY A 60 -21.55 11.08 2.18
N GLN A 61 -21.24 11.75 1.07
CA GLN A 61 -20.22 11.32 0.12
C GLN A 61 -18.82 11.34 0.73
N LEU A 62 -18.46 12.39 1.48
CA LEU A 62 -17.18 12.48 2.17
C LEU A 62 -16.99 11.33 3.16
N ARG A 63 -18.02 11.04 3.97
CA ARG A 63 -18.01 9.92 4.92
C ARG A 63 -17.84 8.59 4.20
N ARG A 64 -18.63 8.32 3.15
CA ARG A 64 -18.49 7.10 2.33
C ARG A 64 -17.10 6.97 1.69
N ALA A 65 -16.54 8.08 1.21
CA ALA A 65 -15.21 8.11 0.62
C ALA A 65 -14.14 7.71 1.64
N LYS A 66 -14.20 8.26 2.86
CA LYS A 66 -13.29 7.90 3.95
C LYS A 66 -13.42 6.44 4.36
N ILE A 67 -14.64 5.94 4.55
CA ILE A 67 -14.92 4.53 4.86
C ILE A 67 -14.29 3.63 3.79
N ALA A 68 -14.57 3.90 2.51
CA ALA A 68 -14.05 3.09 1.41
C ALA A 68 -12.51 3.14 1.32
N GLN A 69 -11.86 4.26 1.64
CA GLN A 69 -10.41 4.34 1.70
C GLN A 69 -9.83 3.50 2.86
N LEU A 70 -10.40 3.59 4.07
CA LEU A 70 -9.92 2.82 5.22
C LEU A 70 -10.14 1.31 5.03
N GLU A 71 -11.26 0.92 4.41
CA GLU A 71 -11.45 -0.47 4.01
C GLU A 71 -10.43 -0.90 2.95
N TYR A 72 -10.13 -0.04 1.97
CA TYR A 72 -9.19 -0.35 0.90
C TYR A 72 -7.77 -0.61 1.43
N VAL A 73 -7.25 0.25 2.31
CA VAL A 73 -5.88 0.08 2.85
C VAL A 73 -5.71 -1.20 3.68
N LEU A 74 -6.79 -1.75 4.23
CA LEU A 74 -6.79 -3.07 4.86
C LEU A 74 -6.97 -4.21 3.85
N LYS A 75 -7.93 -4.08 2.94
CA LYS A 75 -8.27 -5.11 1.93
C LYS A 75 -7.13 -5.38 0.94
N VAL A 76 -6.27 -4.39 0.69
CA VAL A 76 -5.15 -4.55 -0.25
C VAL A 76 -4.04 -5.46 0.29
N LEU A 77 -3.84 -5.53 1.62
CA LEU A 77 -2.75 -6.29 2.24
C LEU A 77 -2.85 -7.82 1.99
N PRO A 78 -4.01 -8.48 2.18
CA PRO A 78 -4.16 -9.90 1.80
C PRO A 78 -3.94 -10.16 0.31
N TRP A 79 -4.38 -9.24 -0.56
CA TRP A 79 -4.16 -9.37 -2.00
C TRP A 79 -2.67 -9.32 -2.35
N ILE A 80 -1.93 -8.38 -1.75
CA ILE A 80 -0.47 -8.29 -1.90
C ILE A 80 0.22 -9.59 -1.46
N ALA A 81 -0.14 -10.12 -0.28
CA ALA A 81 0.41 -11.37 0.23
C ALA A 81 0.08 -12.57 -0.68
N THR A 82 -1.14 -12.61 -1.23
CA THR A 82 -1.57 -13.63 -2.21
C THR A 82 -0.66 -13.62 -3.45
N ILE A 83 -0.44 -12.44 -4.02
CA ILE A 83 0.35 -12.26 -5.25
C ILE A 83 1.83 -12.57 -5.00
N ASP A 84 2.39 -12.10 -3.88
CA ASP A 84 3.78 -12.35 -3.52
C ASP A 84 4.05 -13.84 -3.29
N LYS A 85 3.20 -14.51 -2.48
CA LYS A 85 3.31 -15.96 -2.23
C LYS A 85 3.20 -16.76 -3.53
N PHE A 86 2.27 -16.36 -4.41
CA PHE A 86 2.12 -16.99 -5.72
C PHE A 86 3.36 -16.83 -6.60
N GLN A 87 3.97 -15.64 -6.64
CA GLN A 87 5.22 -15.43 -7.38
C GLN A 87 6.37 -16.25 -6.82
N HIS A 88 6.52 -16.33 -5.49
CA HIS A 88 7.52 -17.19 -4.88
C HIS A 88 7.38 -18.66 -5.29
N TRP A 89 6.16 -19.18 -5.33
CA TRP A 89 5.90 -20.53 -5.84
C TRP A 89 6.23 -20.66 -7.33
N LEU A 90 5.77 -19.70 -8.15
CA LEU A 90 5.96 -19.69 -9.60
C LEU A 90 7.44 -19.79 -9.98
N TYR A 91 8.30 -18.98 -9.35
CA TYR A 91 9.73 -18.93 -9.66
C TYR A 91 10.56 -20.01 -8.94
N SER A 92 10.06 -20.60 -7.85
CA SER A 92 10.73 -21.74 -7.20
C SER A 92 10.43 -23.09 -7.85
N LYS A 93 9.44 -23.15 -8.76
CA LYS A 93 9.07 -24.35 -9.52
C LYS A 93 8.98 -24.06 -11.02
N PRO A 94 10.10 -23.79 -11.71
CA PRO A 94 10.09 -23.35 -13.11
C PRO A 94 9.45 -24.34 -14.09
N ASP A 95 9.45 -25.64 -13.76
CA ASP A 95 8.94 -26.71 -14.63
C ASP A 95 7.46 -27.06 -14.38
N HIS A 96 6.73 -26.25 -13.61
CA HIS A 96 5.33 -26.52 -13.29
C HIS A 96 4.45 -26.61 -14.57
N SER A 97 3.40 -27.42 -14.56
CA SER A 97 2.38 -27.41 -15.62
C SER A 97 1.43 -26.21 -15.47
N ARG A 98 0.52 -26.03 -16.44
CA ARG A 98 -0.55 -25.00 -16.34
C ARG A 98 -1.56 -25.38 -15.26
N GLU A 99 -1.83 -26.68 -15.12
CA GLU A 99 -2.73 -27.27 -14.13
C GLU A 99 -2.15 -27.07 -12.72
N GLU A 100 -0.88 -27.40 -12.50
CA GLU A 100 -0.22 -27.18 -11.20
C GLU A 100 -0.20 -25.70 -10.81
N ARG A 101 0.01 -24.79 -11.79
CA ARG A 101 -0.05 -23.34 -11.55
C ARG A 101 -1.45 -22.91 -11.12
N GLN A 102 -2.48 -23.41 -11.78
CA GLN A 102 -3.86 -23.10 -11.43
C GLN A 102 -4.22 -23.63 -10.05
N GLU A 103 -3.88 -24.88 -9.74
CA GLU A 103 -4.12 -25.50 -8.45
C GLU A 103 -3.44 -24.73 -7.32
N ASN A 104 -2.18 -24.35 -7.52
CA ASN A 104 -1.45 -23.58 -6.52
C ASN A 104 -2.01 -22.17 -6.33
N TRP A 105 -2.37 -21.48 -7.42
CA TRP A 105 -3.04 -20.18 -7.33
C TRP A 105 -4.33 -20.26 -6.52
N MET A 106 -5.19 -21.26 -6.80
CA MET A 106 -6.45 -21.43 -6.08
C MET A 106 -6.23 -21.72 -4.60
N ALA A 107 -5.25 -22.57 -4.26
CA ALA A 107 -4.91 -22.87 -2.87
C ALA A 107 -4.42 -21.61 -2.11
N ILE A 108 -3.54 -20.81 -2.72
CA ILE A 108 -3.04 -19.57 -2.13
C ILE A 108 -4.16 -18.53 -2.00
N MET A 109 -4.99 -18.39 -3.04
CA MET A 109 -6.14 -17.47 -2.98
C MET A 109 -7.06 -17.86 -1.82
N GLN A 110 -7.36 -19.14 -1.64
CA GLN A 110 -8.24 -19.60 -0.56
C GLN A 110 -7.65 -19.34 0.84
N GLU A 111 -6.33 -19.37 0.99
CA GLU A 111 -5.66 -19.10 2.26
C GLU A 111 -5.80 -17.63 2.72
N PHE A 112 -5.72 -16.68 1.79
CA PHE A 112 -5.75 -15.24 2.10
C PHE A 112 -7.12 -14.59 1.89
N ASN A 113 -8.04 -15.27 1.22
CA ASN A 113 -9.38 -14.75 0.96
C ASN A 113 -10.37 -15.13 2.06
N SER A 114 -11.43 -14.36 2.20
CA SER A 114 -12.48 -14.65 3.18
C SER A 114 -13.26 -15.90 2.79
N THR A 115 -13.51 -16.77 3.77
CA THR A 115 -14.39 -17.96 3.60
C THR A 115 -15.85 -17.60 3.30
N LEU A 116 -16.20 -16.32 3.38
CA LEU A 116 -17.53 -15.81 3.05
C LEU A 116 -17.70 -15.51 1.55
N ILE A 117 -16.61 -15.48 0.77
CA ILE A 117 -16.69 -15.26 -0.67
C ILE A 117 -16.99 -16.58 -1.36
N ASP A 118 -18.18 -16.67 -1.94
CA ASP A 118 -18.60 -17.81 -2.72
C ASP A 118 -18.20 -17.65 -4.19
N HIS A 119 -17.42 -18.61 -4.68
CA HIS A 119 -17.00 -18.70 -6.08
C HIS A 119 -17.73 -19.81 -6.85
N THR A 120 -18.81 -20.37 -6.30
CA THR A 120 -19.60 -21.42 -6.96
C THR A 120 -20.05 -20.97 -8.35
N ASN A 121 -19.76 -21.80 -9.36
CA ASN A 121 -19.98 -21.53 -10.79
C ASN A 121 -19.07 -20.44 -11.41
N LEU A 122 -18.11 -19.91 -10.65
CA LEU A 122 -17.14 -18.90 -11.10
C LEU A 122 -15.68 -19.38 -10.96
N GLU A 123 -15.45 -20.66 -10.70
CA GLU A 123 -14.14 -21.26 -10.43
C GLU A 123 -13.17 -21.02 -11.58
N LYS A 124 -13.66 -21.12 -12.81
CA LYS A 124 -12.89 -20.81 -14.03
C LYS A 124 -12.34 -19.37 -14.02
N TYR A 125 -13.12 -18.40 -13.54
CA TYR A 125 -12.68 -17.01 -13.49
C TYR A 125 -11.75 -16.77 -12.31
N ALA A 126 -12.06 -17.37 -11.15
CA ALA A 126 -11.20 -17.32 -9.97
C ALA A 126 -9.79 -17.85 -10.28
N ALA A 127 -9.68 -18.96 -11.02
CA ALA A 127 -8.43 -19.56 -11.49
C ALA A 127 -7.51 -18.62 -12.29
N HIS A 128 -8.06 -17.55 -12.87
CA HIS A 128 -7.33 -16.59 -13.69
C HIS A 128 -7.30 -15.18 -13.09
N LEU A 129 -7.79 -15.00 -11.87
CA LEU A 129 -7.92 -13.67 -11.26
C LEU A 129 -6.57 -12.96 -11.10
N TRP A 130 -5.47 -13.70 -10.94
CA TRP A 130 -4.11 -13.15 -10.88
C TRP A 130 -3.67 -12.47 -12.18
N HIS A 131 -4.25 -12.81 -13.33
CA HIS A 131 -3.90 -12.17 -14.62
C HIS A 131 -4.22 -10.68 -14.65
N LYS A 132 -5.14 -10.19 -13.81
CA LYS A 132 -5.41 -8.75 -13.71
C LYS A 132 -4.23 -7.97 -13.10
N GLN A 133 -3.27 -8.67 -12.49
CA GLN A 133 -2.12 -8.09 -11.83
C GLN A 133 -0.93 -7.98 -12.80
N LEU A 134 -0.85 -6.85 -13.49
CA LEU A 134 0.17 -6.57 -14.51
C LEU A 134 1.61 -6.79 -14.01
N HIS A 135 1.88 -6.43 -12.75
CA HIS A 135 3.20 -6.51 -12.12
C HIS A 135 3.84 -7.90 -12.16
N ILE A 136 3.04 -8.98 -12.15
CA ILE A 136 3.57 -10.36 -12.27
C ILE A 136 4.32 -10.56 -13.59
N PHE A 137 3.88 -9.87 -14.65
CA PHE A 137 4.41 -10.00 -16.00
C PHE A 137 5.51 -8.99 -16.30
N GLU A 138 5.43 -7.78 -15.73
CA GLU A 138 6.36 -6.69 -16.06
C GLU A 138 7.51 -6.53 -15.07
N VAL A 139 7.24 -6.69 -13.76
CA VAL A 139 8.20 -6.41 -12.70
C VAL A 139 8.04 -7.44 -11.56
N PRO A 140 8.56 -8.67 -11.73
CA PRO A 140 8.39 -9.74 -10.74
C PRO A 140 8.89 -9.35 -9.34
N PHE A 141 8.22 -9.86 -8.30
CA PHE A 141 8.50 -9.60 -6.87
C PHE A 141 8.37 -8.14 -6.40
N TYR A 142 8.00 -7.21 -7.29
CA TYR A 142 7.73 -5.82 -6.93
C TYR A 142 6.57 -5.64 -5.96
N TYR A 143 5.53 -6.49 -6.09
CA TYR A 143 4.24 -6.19 -5.52
C TYR A 143 4.20 -6.21 -3.98
N ILE A 144 5.15 -6.91 -3.33
CA ILE A 144 5.30 -6.91 -1.87
C ILE A 144 5.71 -5.54 -1.33
N GLU A 145 6.38 -4.72 -2.14
CA GLU A 145 6.80 -3.38 -1.75
C GLU A 145 5.60 -2.47 -1.46
N TYR A 146 4.47 -2.65 -2.14
CA TYR A 146 3.21 -1.98 -1.78
C TYR A 146 2.74 -2.35 -0.38
N GLY A 147 2.95 -3.60 0.06
CA GLY A 147 2.52 -4.05 1.38
C GLY A 147 3.34 -3.38 2.48
N MET A 148 4.66 -3.30 2.26
CA MET A 148 5.57 -2.59 3.14
C MET A 148 5.23 -1.09 3.21
N ALA A 149 5.11 -0.45 2.04
CA ALA A 149 4.75 0.96 1.91
C ALA A 149 3.38 1.28 2.52
N GLN A 150 2.36 0.43 2.33
CA GLN A 150 1.03 0.63 2.90
C GLN A 150 1.06 0.61 4.43
N LEU A 151 1.82 -0.30 5.03
CA LEU A 151 2.00 -0.35 6.49
C LEU A 151 2.76 0.87 6.99
N GLY A 152 3.81 1.30 6.29
CA GLY A 152 4.51 2.55 6.60
C GLY A 152 3.60 3.78 6.49
N ALA A 153 2.77 3.85 5.46
CA ALA A 153 1.79 4.93 5.28
C ALA A 153 0.75 4.97 6.41
N ILE A 154 0.25 3.81 6.85
CA ILE A 154 -0.65 3.72 8.02
C ILE A 154 0.06 4.19 9.29
N ALA A 155 1.34 3.84 9.48
CA ALA A 155 2.12 4.28 10.64
C ALA A 155 2.35 5.80 10.65
N ILE A 156 2.67 6.41 9.51
CA ILE A 156 2.79 7.88 9.39
C ILE A 156 1.43 8.54 9.60
N TRP A 157 0.35 7.96 9.07
CA TRP A 157 -1.00 8.47 9.30
C TRP A 157 -1.41 8.39 10.78
N LYS A 158 -1.06 7.32 11.50
CA LYS A 158 -1.23 7.24 12.96
C LYS A 158 -0.51 8.40 13.67
N GLN A 159 0.75 8.62 13.32
CA GLN A 159 1.52 9.76 13.85
C GLN A 159 0.85 11.10 13.51
N TYR A 160 0.24 11.22 12.33
CA TYR A 160 -0.49 12.42 11.91
C TYR A 160 -1.73 12.69 12.76
N ARG A 161 -2.51 11.64 13.10
CA ARG A 161 -3.68 11.79 13.97
C ARG A 161 -3.31 12.26 15.38
N GLU A 162 -2.10 11.96 15.83
CA GLU A 162 -1.57 12.41 17.13
C GLU A 162 -0.93 13.80 17.08
N ASN A 163 -0.12 14.08 16.05
CA ASN A 163 0.56 15.36 15.88
C ASN A 163 0.80 15.68 14.39
N PRO A 164 -0.16 16.37 13.73
CA PRO A 164 -0.08 16.66 12.29
C PRO A 164 1.20 17.39 11.87
N ARG A 165 1.63 18.38 12.66
CA ARG A 165 2.82 19.18 12.33
C ARG A 165 4.10 18.35 12.40
N GLN A 166 4.22 17.46 13.37
CA GLN A 166 5.37 16.57 13.48
C GLN A 166 5.37 15.53 12.36
N ALA A 167 4.21 14.93 12.08
CA ALA A 167 4.09 13.93 11.02
C ALA A 167 4.43 14.48 9.63
N ILE A 168 3.95 15.68 9.30
CA ILE A 168 4.33 16.35 8.05
C ILE A 168 5.85 16.59 8.03
N ARG A 169 6.45 17.10 9.11
CA ARG A 169 7.92 17.31 9.13
C ARG A 169 8.69 16.01 8.92
N ASN A 170 8.29 14.94 9.58
CA ASN A 170 8.91 13.63 9.46
C ASN A 170 8.79 13.07 8.03
N TYR A 171 7.59 13.14 7.44
CA TYR A 171 7.36 12.78 6.04
C TYR A 171 8.29 13.56 5.09
N TYR A 172 8.38 14.88 5.25
CA TYR A 172 9.30 15.71 4.45
C TYR A 172 10.77 15.32 4.65
N ASN A 173 11.19 15.06 5.90
CA ASN A 173 12.55 14.66 6.21
C ASN A 173 12.91 13.33 5.53
N ALA A 174 12.06 12.32 5.66
CA ALA A 174 12.25 11.02 5.03
C ALA A 174 12.39 11.12 3.51
N LEU A 175 11.46 11.82 2.85
CA LEU A 175 11.50 11.98 1.39
C LEU A 175 12.69 12.82 0.90
N SER A 176 13.14 13.79 1.70
CA SER A 176 14.29 14.63 1.35
C SER A 176 15.61 13.86 1.32
N LEU A 177 15.68 12.67 1.95
CA LEU A 177 16.86 11.82 1.91
C LEU A 177 17.11 11.25 0.52
N GLY A 178 16.06 11.07 -0.30
CA GLY A 178 16.14 10.34 -1.57
C GLY A 178 16.86 9.00 -1.39
N TYR A 179 17.68 8.61 -2.37
CA TYR A 179 18.45 7.37 -2.31
C TYR A 179 19.87 7.58 -1.76
N THR A 180 19.99 8.34 -0.66
CA THR A 180 21.26 8.57 0.06
C THR A 180 21.36 7.82 1.39
N ARG A 181 20.29 7.12 1.75
CA ARG A 181 20.12 6.36 2.98
C ARG A 181 19.44 5.03 2.67
N ASN A 182 19.64 4.06 3.54
CA ASN A 182 18.94 2.78 3.42
C ASN A 182 17.50 2.91 3.91
N ILE A 183 16.66 1.93 3.55
CA ILE A 183 15.23 1.91 3.85
C ILE A 183 14.90 2.10 5.33
N ARG A 184 15.68 1.52 6.25
CA ARG A 184 15.44 1.64 7.70
C ARG A 184 15.68 3.07 8.18
N GLU A 185 16.76 3.69 7.72
CA GLU A 185 17.09 5.08 8.02
C GLU A 185 16.02 6.05 7.46
N ILE A 186 15.42 5.73 6.31
CA ILE A 186 14.32 6.51 5.72
C ILE A 186 13.07 6.41 6.61
N TYR A 187 12.72 5.21 7.06
CA TYR A 187 11.59 4.98 7.97
C TYR A 187 11.80 5.68 9.33
N GLU A 188 13.01 5.57 9.89
CA GLU A 188 13.38 6.26 11.12
C GLU A 188 13.25 7.78 10.97
N ALA A 189 13.63 8.35 9.82
CA ALA A 189 13.44 9.77 9.53
C ALA A 189 11.96 10.17 9.39
N ALA A 190 11.09 9.23 8.98
CA ALA A 190 9.64 9.37 9.02
C ALA A 190 9.05 9.17 10.44
N GLY A 191 9.89 8.86 11.43
CA GLY A 191 9.46 8.60 12.81
C GLY A 191 8.62 7.32 12.94
N ILE A 192 8.86 6.35 12.07
CA ILE A 192 8.24 5.02 12.07
C ILE A 192 9.32 3.94 12.01
N GLU A 193 8.94 2.68 12.19
CA GLU A 193 9.88 1.54 12.15
C GLU A 193 9.66 0.71 10.90
N PHE A 194 10.76 0.25 10.27
CA PHE A 194 10.70 -0.78 9.23
C PHE A 194 10.47 -2.15 9.88
N ASN A 195 9.27 -2.36 10.40
CA ASN A 195 8.88 -3.46 11.27
C ASN A 195 7.62 -4.15 10.72
N PHE A 196 7.69 -5.48 10.58
CA PHE A 196 6.58 -6.30 10.08
C PHE A 196 6.25 -7.45 11.05
N SER A 197 6.58 -7.29 12.34
CA SER A 197 6.16 -8.26 13.34
C SER A 197 4.64 -8.34 13.40
N ARG A 198 4.12 -9.51 13.81
CA ARG A 198 2.67 -9.73 13.97
C ARG A 198 2.06 -8.66 14.88
N GLU A 199 2.75 -8.32 15.96
CA GLU A 199 2.31 -7.34 16.96
C GLU A 199 2.21 -5.95 16.34
N TYR A 200 3.23 -5.52 15.59
CA TYR A 200 3.23 -4.20 14.96
C TYR A 200 2.14 -4.07 13.89
N VAL A 201 2.01 -5.07 13.01
CA VAL A 201 0.96 -5.12 11.99
C VAL A 201 -0.44 -5.14 12.64
N SER A 202 -0.60 -5.91 13.72
CA SER A 202 -1.86 -5.95 14.47
C SER A 202 -2.21 -4.59 15.10
N GLN A 203 -1.24 -3.85 15.60
CA GLN A 203 -1.46 -2.50 16.16
C GLN A 203 -1.91 -1.52 15.07
N LEU A 204 -1.26 -1.53 13.90
CA LEU A 204 -1.66 -0.69 12.76
C LEU A 204 -3.07 -1.05 12.27
N GLY A 205 -3.38 -2.34 12.15
CA GLY A 205 -4.72 -2.80 11.78
C GLY A 205 -5.80 -2.37 12.78
N ALA A 206 -5.50 -2.49 14.09
CA ALA A 206 -6.41 -2.04 15.15
C ALA A 206 -6.64 -0.52 15.12
N PHE A 207 -5.59 0.26 14.82
CA PHE A 207 -5.71 1.71 14.64
C PHE A 207 -6.63 2.06 13.47
N VAL A 208 -6.43 1.48 12.28
CA VAL A 208 -7.30 1.73 11.11
C VAL A 208 -8.73 1.32 11.41
N LYS A 209 -8.92 0.18 12.10
CA LYS A 209 -10.26 -0.27 12.53
C LYS A 209 -10.92 0.75 13.46
N GLY A 210 -10.20 1.30 14.44
CA GLY A 210 -10.74 2.32 15.34
C GLY A 210 -11.19 3.59 14.60
N GLU A 211 -10.40 4.05 13.64
CA GLU A 211 -10.79 5.21 12.80
C GLU A 211 -11.97 4.90 11.88
N LEU A 212 -12.08 3.65 11.39
CA LEU A 212 -13.23 3.18 10.61
C LEU A 212 -14.50 3.12 11.47
N ASP A 213 -14.42 2.54 12.67
CA ASP A 213 -15.53 2.42 13.61
C ASP A 213 -16.06 3.79 14.03
N ALA A 214 -15.18 4.80 14.17
CA ALA A 214 -15.57 6.18 14.45
C ALA A 214 -16.32 6.87 13.29
N LEU A 215 -16.25 6.31 12.08
CA LEU A 215 -16.99 6.79 10.93
C LEU A 215 -18.30 6.03 10.73
N LEU A 216 -18.51 4.84 11.32
CA LEU A 216 -19.71 4.00 11.14
C LEU A 216 -20.88 4.42 12.03
#